data_AF-A0A654TU88-F1
#
_entry.id   AF-A0A654TU88-F1
#
_cell.length_a   1.000
_cell.length_b   1.000
_cell.length_c   1.000
_cell.angle_alpha   90.00
_cell.angle_beta   90.00
_cell.angle_gamma   90.00
#
_symmetry.space_group_name_H-M   'P 1'
#
loop_
_entity.id
_entity.type
_entity.pdbx_description
1 polymer ?
#
loop_
_entity_poly.entity_id
_entity_poly.type
_entity_poly.pdbx_seq_one_letter_code
_entity_poly.pdbx_strand_id
1 'polypeptide(L)' 'MLAQTLRAYLDAFGDIGAAARSLQVHPNTVRYRIRRIEQLLSTSLGDPDVRLLFSLGLRAMERTA' A
#
# COMPACT_ATOMS: atom_id res chain seq x y z
N MET A 1 0.96 4.62 10.17
CA MET A 1 1.27 5.45 8.97
C MET A 1 1.64 4.61 7.74
N LEU A 2 2.69 3.75 7.76
CA LEU A 2 3.08 2.95 6.58
C LEU A 2 2.08 1.83 6.24
N ALA A 3 1.64 1.02 7.22
CA ALA A 3 0.63 -0.02 6.99
C ALA A 3 -0.69 0.56 6.44
N GLN A 4 -1.14 1.69 6.98
CA GLN A 4 -2.31 2.41 6.46
C GLN A 4 -2.09 2.93 5.03
N THR A 5 -0.87 3.37 4.70
CA THR A 5 -0.52 3.80 3.34
C THR A 5 -0.52 2.62 2.37
N LEU A 6 0.01 1.46 2.80
CA LEU A 6 -0.03 0.22 2.02
C LEU A 6 -1.47 -0.20 1.74
N ARG A 7 -2.33 -0.20 2.76
CA ARG A 7 -3.76 -0.53 2.59
C ARG A 7 -4.44 0.40 1.59
N ALA A 8 -4.36 1.72 1.80
CA ALA A 8 -4.97 2.69 0.90
C ALA A 8 -4.43 2.61 -0.53
N TYR A 9 -3.14 2.29 -0.71
CA TYR A 9 -2.55 2.06 -2.03
C TYR A 9 -3.08 0.81 -2.72
N LEU A 10 -3.24 -0.29 -1.99
CA LEU A 10 -3.77 -1.55 -2.50
C LEU A 10 -5.27 -1.44 -2.82
N ASP A 11 -6.06 -0.78 -1.96
CA ASP A 11 -7.47 -0.49 -2.20
C ASP A 11 -7.67 0.42 -3.42
N ALA A 12 -6.69 1.27 -3.70
CA ALA A 12 -6.64 2.13 -4.89
C ALA A 12 -6.05 1.43 -6.13
N PHE A 13 -5.85 0.10 -6.11
CA PHE A 13 -5.25 -0.68 -7.20
C PHE A 13 -3.89 -0.13 -7.69
N GLY A 14 -3.13 0.48 -6.79
CA GLY A 14 -1.83 1.07 -7.07
C GLY A 14 -1.85 2.51 -7.57
N ASP A 15 -3.01 3.18 -7.61
CA ASP A 15 -3.12 4.60 -7.92
C ASP A 15 -2.65 5.45 -6.73
N ILE A 16 -1.48 6.08 -6.88
CA ILE A 16 -0.87 6.99 -5.90
C ILE A 16 -1.77 8.21 -5.62
N GLY A 17 -2.42 8.76 -6.63
CA GLY A 17 -3.28 9.94 -6.50
C GLY A 17 -4.57 9.63 -5.76
N ALA A 18 -5.20 8.50 -6.06
CA ALA A 18 -6.38 8.03 -5.33
C ALA A 18 -6.05 7.71 -3.87
N ALA A 19 -4.94 7.01 -3.62
CA ALA A 19 -4.48 6.73 -2.26
C ALA A 19 -4.16 8.03 -1.49
N ALA A 20 -3.52 9.01 -2.14
CA ALA A 20 -3.21 10.30 -1.54
C ALA A 20 -4.46 11.08 -1.13
N ARG A 21 -5.50 11.09 -1.99
CA ARG A 21 -6.81 11.68 -1.66
C ARG A 21 -7.45 10.99 -0.47
N SER A 22 -7.46 9.66 -0.44
CA SER A 22 -8.03 8.88 0.67
C SER A 22 -7.30 9.14 2.00
N LEU A 23 -5.98 9.35 1.96
CA LEU A 23 -5.15 9.61 3.15
C LEU A 23 -5.05 11.10 3.51
N GLN A 24 -5.63 12.00 2.70
CA GLN A 24 -5.53 13.45 2.84
C GLN A 24 -4.07 13.94 2.93
N VAL A 25 -3.18 13.38 2.09
CA VAL A 25 -1.77 13.78 2.00
C VAL A 25 -1.39 14.12 0.56
N HIS A 26 -0.21 14.72 0.37
CA HIS A 26 0.32 14.96 -0.96
C HIS A 26 0.74 13.64 -1.65
N PRO A 27 0.55 13.47 -2.98
CA PRO A 27 0.98 12.28 -3.73
C PRO A 27 2.46 11.89 -3.54
N ASN A 28 3.36 12.87 -3.41
CA ASN A 28 4.77 12.62 -3.14
C ASN A 28 5.00 11.90 -1.80
N THR A 29 4.18 12.20 -0.78
CA THR A 29 4.24 11.52 0.52
C THR A 29 3.88 10.05 0.38
N VAL A 30 2.84 9.73 -0.40
CA VAL A 30 2.46 8.33 -0.70
C VAL A 30 3.59 7.64 -1.47
N ARG A 31 4.11 8.25 -2.54
CA ARG A 31 5.20 7.69 -3.33
C ARG A 31 6.44 7.38 -2.47
N TYR A 32 6.82 8.31 -1.60
CA TYR A 32 7.93 8.12 -0.66
C TYR A 32 7.66 6.95 0.29
N ARG A 33 6.46 6.88 0.88
CA ARG A 33 6.08 5.81 1.81
C ARG A 33 6.02 4.45 1.11
N ILE A 34 5.51 4.37 -0.11
CA ILE A 34 5.49 3.13 -0.92
C ILE A 34 6.91 2.65 -1.21
N ARG A 35 7.80 3.55 -1.67
CA ARG A 35 9.22 3.22 -1.85
C ARG A 35 9.86 2.71 -0.56
N ARG A 36 9.53 3.33 0.57
CA ARG A 36 10.02 2.89 1.89
C ARG A 36 9.49 1.50 2.26
N ILE A 37 8.24 1.18 1.95
CA ILE A 37 7.64 -0.14 2.18
C ILE A 37 8.34 -1.20 1.31
N GLU A 38 8.53 -0.94 0.01
CA GLU A 38 9.27 -1.81 -0.91
C GLU A 38 10.68 -2.12 -0.40
N GLN A 39 11.38 -1.10 0.12
CA GLN A 39 12.70 -1.27 0.75
C GLN A 39 12.67 -2.13 2.03
N LEU A 40 11.68 -1.92 2.90
CA LEU A 40 11.58 -2.65 4.17
C LEU A 40 11.22 -4.12 3.97
N LEU A 41 10.46 -4.43 2.91
CA LEU A 41 9.97 -5.76 2.60
C LEU A 41 10.78 -6.46 1.51
N SER A 42 11.82 -5.81 0.99
CA SER A 42 12.66 -6.30 -0.10
C SER A 42 11.84 -6.82 -1.29
N THR A 43 10.83 -6.05 -1.70
CA THR A 43 9.83 -6.45 -2.71
C THR A 43 9.45 -5.26 -3.59
N SER A 44 8.72 -5.50 -4.68
CA SER A 44 8.17 -4.43 -5.52
C SER A 44 6.65 -4.50 -5.60
N LEU A 45 6.00 -3.38 -5.26
CA LEU A 45 4.56 -3.18 -5.40
C LEU A 45 4.17 -2.78 -6.84
N GLY A 46 5.14 -2.69 -7.75
CA GLY A 46 4.90 -2.65 -9.19
C GLY A 46 4.44 -4.00 -9.75
N ASP A 47 4.77 -5.10 -9.08
CA ASP A 47 4.37 -6.45 -9.44
C ASP A 47 2.91 -6.71 -9.00
N PRO A 48 2.00 -7.07 -9.94
CA PRO A 48 0.61 -7.39 -9.61
C PRO A 48 0.46 -8.58 -8.64
N ASP A 49 1.31 -9.59 -8.71
CA ASP A 49 1.23 -10.77 -7.85
C ASP A 49 1.62 -10.42 -6.42
N VAL A 50 2.65 -9.60 -6.25
CA VAL A 50 3.05 -9.06 -4.95
C VAL A 50 1.91 -8.24 -4.33
N ARG A 51 1.26 -7.37 -5.11
CA ARG A 51 0.10 -6.59 -4.62
C ARG A 51 -1.06 -7.48 -4.20
N LEU A 52 -1.34 -8.55 -4.95
CA LEU A 52 -2.37 -9.52 -4.61
C LEU A 52 -2.07 -10.20 -3.27
N LEU A 53 -0.84 -10.70 -3.09
CA LEU A 53 -0.41 -11.36 -1.85
C LEU A 53 -0.56 -10.44 -0.63
N PHE A 54 -0.11 -9.20 -0.71
CA PHE A 54 -0.28 -8.25 0.40
C PHE A 54 -1.76 -7.90 0.66
N SER A 55 -2.58 -7.79 -0.38
CA SER A 55 -4.00 -7.51 -0.25
C SER A 55 -4.74 -8.63 0.48
N LEU A 56 -4.43 -9.88 0.14
CA LEU A 56 -4.97 -11.06 0.82
C LEU A 56 -4.47 -11.16 2.26
N GLY A 57 -3.16 -10.96 2.48
CA GLY A 57 -2.56 -11.01 3.81
C GLY A 57 -3.17 -10.00 4.78
N LEU A 58 -3.35 -8.75 4.35
CA LEU A 58 -3.97 -7.70 5.17
C LEU A 58 -5.42 -8.04 5.54
N ARG A 59 -6.22 -8.51 4.58
CA ARG A 59 -7.62 -8.91 4.82
C ARG A 59 -7.74 -10.13 5.72
N ALA A 60 -6.82 -11.09 5.60
CA ALA A 60 -6.78 -12.26 6.47
C ALA A 60 -6.53 -11.83 7.92
N MET A 61 -5.58 -10.91 8.16
CA MET A 61 -5.28 -10.40 9.50
C MET A 61 -6.44 -9.61 10.12
N GLU A 62 -7.21 -8.88 9.32
CA GLU A 62 -8.38 -8.11 9.78
C GLU A 62 -9.55 -8.99 10.24
N ARG A 63 -9.67 -10.22 9.71
CA ARG A 63 -10.72 -11.15 10.11
C ARG A 63 -10.40 -11.90 11.40
N THR A 64 -9.14 -11.92 11.80
CA THR A 64 -8.66 -12.62 13.00
C THR A 64 -8.49 -11.68 14.19
N ALA A 65 -8.75 -10.38 14.01
CA ALA A 65 -8.61 -9.32 15.01
C ALA A 65 -9.96 -8.93 15.64
#